data_AF-A0A4S9BB58-F1
#
_entry.id   AF-A0A4S9BB58-F1
#
_cell.length_a   1.000
_cell.length_b   1.000
_cell.length_c   1.000
_cell.angle_alpha   90.00
_cell.angle_beta   90.00
_cell.angle_gamma   90.00
#
_symmetry.space_group_name_H-M   'P 1'
#
loop_
_entity.id
_entity.type
_entity.pdbx_description
1 polymer ?
#
loop_
_entity_poly.entity_id
_entity_poly.type
_entity_poly.pdbx_seq_one_letter_code
_entity_poly.pdbx_strand_id
1 'polypeptide(L)'
;MPISYSYGGYPRIEAELQWGTKPQNQIKTIFDTGSIGFWTLGPNSTINDGSSARYAQGPCNKTVKNFYNWPASSTHSKPEAVKGGIGYSYGGNGKLVSGNYHINDTISFGNTKYPAFVNQQVSLANYIQVAQLDSNCAIPESDFDHSILGLAPFGVGGSGIANIGPSFRKNLRDQGKTKSSSFSMWFDKPSSNVKDTHTGTALFGAVPDKSKYSGELVRVKLNPPQEAYVGYYVSLPSMSAKQAKNPSSKSSTIGISDKSVKQCLLDSGTGNDMLPFIGKDVFKASGLINYQSPQGTSIVAWNGTCDSIPASATLDYTFAGSTAGKSVTIKVPIRSYAGGQYDQLSDIPKTVCGLSVEFDEYGSCVFGAPFFTAVFAAFNDDKKQIALAQGGVSTGAAAGTAGLGSEGIANATDGVPDAEQIKQAISSIINLARQHNDTLTGDENCSEKLKIIFVQHDDKDPKDPLHHGKPTWNLVFQPRPGLDTEMLVSKNVRDTFTSNPGLAASLRDEGIANLVFVGLQTDYCVRGSILGAISSGFEASSIVLLQRAHSTYDDATAGKSYVQIKADVEKQLMDVGVRLQDWKEFIL
;
A
#
# COMPACT_ATOMS: atom_id res chain seq x y z
N MET A 1 7.94 -4.74 -11.78
CA MET A 1 7.30 -5.89 -12.46
C MET A 1 6.12 -5.34 -13.25
N PRO A 2 6.04 -5.56 -14.56
CA PRO A 2 4.84 -5.23 -15.32
C PRO A 2 3.68 -6.12 -14.88
N ILE A 3 2.49 -5.54 -14.74
CA ILE A 3 1.25 -6.26 -14.45
C ILE A 3 0.18 -5.85 -15.45
N SER A 4 -0.80 -6.74 -15.67
CA SER A 4 -1.88 -6.52 -16.63
C SER A 4 -3.21 -7.06 -16.11
N TYR A 5 -4.31 -6.48 -16.60
CA TYR A 5 -5.66 -7.00 -16.42
C TYR A 5 -6.35 -6.98 -17.79
N SER A 6 -6.59 -8.18 -18.31
CA SER A 6 -7.00 -8.43 -19.70
C SER A 6 -8.48 -8.77 -19.77
N TYR A 7 -9.13 -8.38 -20.88
CA TYR A 7 -10.53 -8.69 -21.14
C TYR A 7 -10.71 -10.16 -21.58
N GLY A 8 -11.73 -10.82 -21.05
CA GLY A 8 -12.20 -12.15 -21.44
C GLY A 8 -11.85 -13.27 -20.44
N GLY A 9 -12.59 -14.38 -20.51
CA GLY A 9 -12.37 -15.55 -19.65
C GLY A 9 -12.72 -15.26 -18.19
N TYR A 10 -11.92 -15.70 -17.23
CA TYR A 10 -12.04 -15.26 -15.84
C TYR A 10 -10.92 -14.26 -15.52
N PRO A 11 -11.14 -12.95 -15.77
CA PRO A 11 -10.07 -11.98 -15.81
C PRO A 11 -9.53 -11.72 -14.40
N ARG A 12 -8.21 -11.85 -14.24
CA ARG A 12 -7.47 -11.61 -12.99
C ARG A 12 -6.25 -10.75 -13.29
N ILE A 13 -5.62 -10.20 -12.25
CA ILE A 13 -4.36 -9.49 -12.45
C ILE A 13 -3.26 -10.53 -12.68
N GLU A 14 -2.49 -10.32 -13.74
CA GLU A 14 -1.43 -11.21 -14.18
C GLU A 14 -0.10 -10.46 -14.28
N ALA A 15 0.99 -11.21 -14.12
CA ALA A 15 2.32 -10.83 -14.58
C ALA A 15 2.80 -11.91 -15.56
N GLU A 16 3.20 -11.50 -16.76
CA GLU A 16 3.76 -12.44 -17.74
C GLU A 16 5.25 -12.67 -17.47
N LEU A 17 5.56 -13.82 -16.86
CA LEU A 17 6.91 -14.16 -16.43
C LEU A 17 7.62 -15.02 -17.47
N GLN A 18 8.88 -14.72 -17.76
CA GLN A 18 9.77 -15.59 -18.52
C GLN A 18 10.83 -16.15 -17.57
N TRP A 19 10.99 -17.46 -17.56
CA TRP A 19 11.95 -18.11 -16.68
C TRP A 19 13.28 -18.41 -17.37
N GLY A 20 14.34 -18.35 -16.60
CA GLY A 20 15.66 -18.87 -16.93
C GLY A 20 16.50 -18.02 -17.87
N THR A 21 17.71 -18.53 -18.12
CA THR A 21 18.67 -17.92 -19.05
C THR A 21 19.07 -18.96 -20.12
N LYS A 22 18.74 -18.76 -21.41
CA LYS A 22 17.98 -17.65 -21.99
C LYS A 22 16.49 -17.66 -21.56
N PRO A 23 15.79 -16.51 -21.58
CA PRO A 23 14.37 -16.43 -21.26
C PRO A 23 13.53 -17.39 -22.12
N GLN A 24 12.64 -18.12 -21.45
CA GLN A 24 11.71 -19.07 -22.08
C GLN A 24 10.38 -18.39 -22.49
N ASN A 25 9.41 -19.19 -22.96
CA ASN A 25 8.06 -18.73 -23.25
C ASN A 25 7.44 -18.03 -22.04
N GLN A 26 6.61 -17.02 -22.30
CA GLN A 26 5.89 -16.32 -21.23
C GLN A 26 4.86 -17.24 -20.59
N ILE A 27 4.85 -17.27 -19.26
CA ILE A 27 3.85 -17.93 -18.45
C ILE A 27 3.00 -16.85 -17.80
N LYS A 28 1.70 -16.87 -18.11
CA LYS A 28 0.71 -16.05 -17.41
C LYS A 28 0.68 -16.47 -15.96
N THR A 29 1.12 -15.59 -15.08
CA THR A 29 1.22 -15.85 -13.65
C THR A 29 0.24 -14.96 -12.93
N ILE A 30 -0.70 -15.55 -12.19
CA ILE A 30 -1.66 -14.76 -11.41
C ILE A 30 -0.89 -13.99 -10.35
N PHE A 31 -1.08 -12.67 -10.31
CA PHE A 31 -0.48 -11.77 -9.32
C PHE A 31 -1.44 -11.67 -8.14
N ASP A 32 -1.13 -12.33 -7.02
CA ASP A 32 -2.13 -12.72 -6.02
C ASP A 32 -1.78 -12.19 -4.63
N THR A 33 -2.51 -11.17 -4.16
CA THR A 33 -2.38 -10.64 -2.79
C THR A 33 -3.16 -11.44 -1.74
N GLY A 34 -4.04 -12.36 -2.15
CA GLY A 34 -4.82 -13.24 -1.29
C GLY A 34 -4.11 -14.54 -0.89
N SER A 35 -3.00 -14.90 -1.55
CA SER A 35 -2.21 -16.10 -1.20
C SER A 35 -0.72 -15.84 -1.00
N ILE A 36 -0.03 -16.78 -0.35
CA ILE A 36 1.41 -16.68 -0.02
C ILE A 36 2.33 -17.44 -0.97
N GLY A 37 1.80 -18.48 -1.62
CA GLY A 37 2.60 -19.45 -2.37
C GLY A 37 3.05 -18.92 -3.72
N PHE A 38 4.34 -19.05 -4.03
CA PHE A 38 4.85 -18.85 -5.38
C PHE A 38 5.17 -20.20 -6.04
N TRP A 39 4.39 -20.57 -7.06
CA TRP A 39 4.56 -21.82 -7.79
C TRP A 39 4.38 -21.64 -9.30
N THR A 40 4.99 -22.55 -10.07
CA THR A 40 4.83 -22.67 -11.51
C THR A 40 4.87 -24.15 -11.92
N LEU A 41 4.20 -24.51 -13.01
CA LEU A 41 4.26 -25.86 -13.56
C LEU A 41 5.60 -26.12 -14.24
N GLY A 42 6.18 -27.29 -13.95
CA GLY A 42 7.41 -27.77 -14.57
C GLY A 42 7.16 -28.77 -15.70
N PRO A 43 8.23 -29.44 -16.19
CA PRO A 43 8.10 -30.51 -17.17
C PRO A 43 7.25 -31.67 -16.65
N ASN A 44 6.48 -32.30 -17.54
CA ASN A 44 5.62 -33.47 -17.25
C ASN A 44 4.50 -33.21 -16.23
N SER A 45 4.14 -31.94 -15.99
CA SER A 45 3.02 -31.63 -15.11
C SER A 45 1.67 -32.00 -15.73
N THR A 46 0.72 -32.38 -14.87
CA THR A 46 -0.65 -32.73 -15.26
C THR A 46 -1.66 -31.81 -14.59
N ILE A 47 -2.66 -31.36 -15.35
CA ILE A 47 -3.86 -30.71 -14.83
C ILE A 47 -5.01 -31.72 -14.93
N ASN A 48 -5.68 -31.97 -13.82
CA ASN A 48 -6.81 -32.89 -13.70
C ASN A 48 -8.11 -32.13 -13.42
N ASP A 49 -9.16 -32.48 -14.15
CA ASP A 49 -10.51 -31.93 -14.02
C ASP A 49 -11.55 -32.96 -14.52
N GLY A 50 -12.80 -32.54 -14.67
CA GLY A 50 -13.92 -33.38 -15.09
C GLY A 50 -14.86 -33.80 -13.94
N SER A 51 -14.64 -33.29 -12.74
CA SER A 51 -15.49 -33.51 -11.56
C SER A 51 -15.81 -32.19 -10.87
N SER A 52 -17.09 -31.94 -10.52
CA SER A 52 -17.48 -30.80 -9.67
C SER A 52 -17.19 -31.02 -8.18
N ALA A 53 -16.91 -32.26 -7.77
CA ALA A 53 -16.67 -32.57 -6.36
C ALA A 53 -15.26 -32.16 -5.94
N ARG A 54 -15.17 -31.33 -4.89
CA ARG A 54 -13.88 -30.95 -4.28
C ARG A 54 -13.17 -32.21 -3.78
N TYR A 55 -11.84 -32.23 -3.91
CA TYR A 55 -10.98 -33.37 -3.55
C TYR A 55 -11.20 -34.67 -4.35
N ALA A 56 -12.17 -34.72 -5.27
CA ALA A 56 -12.35 -35.88 -6.15
C ALA A 56 -11.60 -35.67 -7.47
N GLN A 57 -10.79 -36.65 -7.86
CA GLN A 57 -10.14 -36.67 -9.16
C GLN A 57 -11.19 -36.86 -10.26
N GLY A 58 -11.15 -36.02 -11.30
CA GLY A 58 -12.00 -36.19 -12.47
C GLY A 58 -11.35 -37.08 -13.54
N PRO A 59 -12.11 -37.48 -14.58
CA PRO A 59 -11.62 -38.37 -15.63
C PRO A 59 -10.61 -37.72 -16.60
N CYS A 60 -10.49 -36.39 -16.60
CA CYS A 60 -9.71 -35.67 -17.60
C CYS A 60 -8.31 -35.37 -17.08
N ASN A 61 -7.29 -35.84 -17.79
CA ASN A 61 -5.89 -35.53 -17.51
C ASN A 61 -5.27 -34.79 -18.71
N LYS A 62 -4.78 -33.59 -18.44
CA LYS A 62 -4.26 -32.67 -19.44
C LYS A 62 -2.75 -32.54 -19.24
N THR A 63 -1.98 -32.91 -20.25
CA THR A 63 -0.53 -32.67 -20.25
C THR A 63 -0.26 -31.20 -20.53
N VAL A 64 0.47 -30.55 -19.62
CA VAL A 64 0.79 -29.13 -19.72
C VAL A 64 1.80 -28.89 -20.83
N LYS A 65 1.53 -27.91 -21.70
CA LYS A 65 2.42 -27.58 -22.83
C LYS A 65 3.22 -26.30 -22.60
N ASN A 66 2.63 -25.32 -21.90
CA ASN A 66 3.33 -24.11 -21.50
C ASN A 66 3.78 -24.20 -20.04
N PHE A 67 5.05 -24.55 -19.81
CA PHE A 67 5.62 -24.76 -18.49
C PHE A 67 7.01 -24.14 -18.38
N TYR A 68 7.49 -23.98 -17.15
CA TYR A 68 8.87 -23.62 -16.87
C TYR A 68 9.78 -24.83 -17.09
N ASN A 69 10.46 -24.86 -18.23
CA ASN A 69 11.44 -25.90 -18.57
C ASN A 69 12.76 -25.64 -17.85
N TRP A 70 12.76 -25.83 -16.53
CA TRP A 70 13.90 -25.54 -15.67
C TRP A 70 15.23 -26.19 -16.11
N PRO A 71 15.30 -27.44 -16.62
CA PRO A 71 16.58 -28.03 -17.04
C PRO A 71 17.25 -27.31 -18.21
N ALA A 72 16.50 -26.51 -18.97
CA ALA A 72 17.03 -25.73 -20.10
C ALA A 72 17.64 -24.39 -19.67
N SER A 73 17.46 -23.98 -18.41
CA SER A 73 18.01 -22.73 -17.89
C SER A 73 19.46 -22.88 -17.44
N SER A 74 20.33 -21.94 -17.78
CA SER A 74 21.69 -21.92 -17.25
C SER A 74 21.82 -21.29 -15.85
N THR A 75 20.75 -20.65 -15.36
CA THR A 75 20.74 -19.95 -14.06
C THR A 75 19.92 -20.66 -12.98
N HIS A 76 19.38 -21.85 -13.28
CA HIS A 76 18.66 -22.60 -12.28
C HIS A 76 19.61 -23.15 -11.22
N SER A 77 19.16 -23.15 -9.97
CA SER A 77 19.79 -23.91 -8.88
C SER A 77 19.42 -25.40 -8.97
N LYS A 78 20.09 -26.26 -8.21
CA LYS A 78 19.67 -27.67 -8.11
C LYS A 78 18.28 -27.75 -7.44
N PRO A 79 17.33 -28.54 -7.97
CA PRO A 79 16.04 -28.74 -7.30
C PRO A 79 16.23 -29.23 -5.87
N GLU A 80 15.62 -28.54 -4.92
CA GLU A 80 15.63 -28.86 -3.49
C GLU A 80 14.36 -29.62 -3.15
N ALA A 81 14.49 -30.86 -2.65
CA ALA A 81 13.34 -31.68 -2.29
C ALA A 81 12.63 -31.15 -1.04
N VAL A 82 11.30 -31.04 -1.10
CA VAL A 82 10.47 -30.63 0.03
C VAL A 82 10.03 -31.86 0.80
N LYS A 83 10.47 -31.99 2.05
CA LYS A 83 10.09 -33.11 2.92
C LYS A 83 8.58 -33.08 3.17
N GLY A 84 7.87 -34.12 2.73
CA GLY A 84 6.41 -34.22 2.83
C GLY A 84 5.64 -33.59 1.66
N GLY A 85 6.35 -33.06 0.66
CA GLY A 85 5.75 -32.36 -0.48
C GLY A 85 5.26 -30.95 -0.11
N ILE A 86 4.75 -30.24 -1.11
CA ILE A 86 4.09 -28.95 -0.94
C ILE A 86 2.73 -28.96 -1.61
N GLY A 87 1.74 -28.36 -0.94
CA GLY A 87 0.38 -28.26 -1.40
C GLY A 87 -0.17 -26.84 -1.26
N TYR A 88 -0.86 -26.35 -2.28
CA TYR A 88 -1.59 -25.09 -2.26
C TYR A 88 -3.06 -25.34 -2.57
N SER A 89 -3.94 -24.53 -1.99
CA SER A 89 -5.38 -24.60 -2.22
C SER A 89 -5.95 -23.21 -2.48
N TYR A 90 -6.85 -23.14 -3.46
CA TYR A 90 -7.48 -21.89 -3.91
C TYR A 90 -8.99 -22.08 -4.08
N GLY A 91 -9.73 -20.97 -4.01
CA GLY A 91 -11.18 -20.94 -4.26
C GLY A 91 -11.96 -21.90 -3.36
N GLY A 92 -11.62 -21.95 -2.07
CA GLY A 92 -12.26 -22.87 -1.12
C GLY A 92 -12.00 -24.35 -1.40
N ASN A 93 -10.81 -24.70 -1.88
CA ASN A 93 -10.45 -26.06 -2.33
C ASN A 93 -11.07 -26.46 -3.67
N GLY A 94 -11.47 -25.49 -4.49
CA GLY A 94 -11.83 -25.71 -5.89
C GLY A 94 -10.63 -25.99 -6.77
N LYS A 95 -9.42 -25.57 -6.36
CA LYS A 95 -8.16 -25.89 -7.04
C LYS A 95 -7.11 -26.30 -6.02
N LEU A 96 -6.53 -27.47 -6.21
CA LEU A 96 -5.45 -28.03 -5.40
C LEU A 96 -4.21 -28.16 -6.27
N VAL A 97 -3.09 -27.68 -5.79
CA VAL A 97 -1.81 -27.72 -6.50
C VAL A 97 -0.83 -28.47 -5.63
N SER A 98 -0.07 -29.39 -6.20
CA SER A 98 0.98 -30.11 -5.48
C SER A 98 2.30 -30.12 -6.22
N GLY A 99 3.38 -30.20 -5.45
CA GLY A 99 4.76 -30.24 -5.92
C GLY A 99 5.68 -30.90 -4.91
N ASN A 100 6.90 -31.17 -5.33
CA ASN A 100 7.89 -31.87 -4.49
C ASN A 100 9.23 -31.13 -4.38
N TYR A 101 9.40 -30.04 -5.13
CA TYR A 101 10.69 -29.36 -5.23
C TYR A 101 10.56 -27.85 -5.18
N HIS A 102 11.58 -27.21 -4.63
CA HIS A 102 11.85 -25.80 -4.80
C HIS A 102 13.04 -25.61 -5.73
N ILE A 103 13.04 -24.52 -6.47
CA ILE A 103 14.16 -24.15 -7.32
C ILE A 103 14.27 -22.63 -7.36
N ASN A 104 15.50 -22.12 -7.33
CA ASN A 104 15.81 -20.73 -7.63
C ASN A 104 16.20 -20.60 -9.09
N ASP A 105 15.73 -19.55 -9.76
CA ASP A 105 16.18 -19.16 -11.11
C ASP A 105 15.93 -17.66 -11.38
N THR A 106 16.27 -17.19 -12.58
CA THR A 106 16.02 -15.83 -13.04
C THR A 106 14.62 -15.71 -13.64
N ILE A 107 13.93 -14.61 -13.33
CA ILE A 107 12.66 -14.21 -13.92
C ILE A 107 12.90 -12.93 -14.71
N SER A 108 12.48 -12.90 -15.98
CA SER A 108 12.46 -11.71 -16.83
C SER A 108 11.07 -11.47 -17.43
N PHE A 109 10.96 -10.44 -18.26
CA PHE A 109 9.70 -9.97 -18.84
C PHE A 109 9.85 -9.73 -20.35
N GLY A 110 8.77 -9.90 -21.10
CA GLY A 110 8.76 -9.60 -22.54
C GLY A 110 9.13 -8.15 -22.84
N ASN A 111 8.76 -7.22 -21.95
CA ASN A 111 9.27 -5.85 -21.98
C ASN A 111 10.61 -5.77 -21.22
N THR A 112 11.71 -5.81 -21.97
CA THR A 112 13.09 -5.78 -21.46
C THR A 112 13.49 -4.48 -20.76
N LYS A 113 12.65 -3.43 -20.80
CA LYS A 113 12.84 -2.22 -19.99
C LYS A 113 12.60 -2.45 -18.50
N TYR A 114 11.97 -3.57 -18.13
CA TYR A 114 11.88 -4.02 -16.75
C TYR A 114 13.08 -4.90 -16.40
N PRO A 115 13.75 -4.66 -15.26
CA PRO A 115 14.89 -5.47 -14.85
C PRO A 115 14.42 -6.88 -14.47
N ALA A 116 15.27 -7.86 -14.77
CA ALA A 116 15.05 -9.23 -14.32
C ALA A 116 15.19 -9.34 -12.79
N PHE A 117 14.43 -10.26 -12.20
CA PHE A 117 14.64 -10.72 -10.82
C PHE A 117 15.50 -11.97 -10.86
N VAL A 118 16.74 -11.88 -10.38
CA VAL A 118 17.67 -13.02 -10.32
C VAL A 118 17.44 -13.84 -9.07
N ASN A 119 17.72 -15.15 -9.14
CA ASN A 119 17.75 -16.06 -7.99
C ASN A 119 16.43 -16.05 -7.18
N GLN A 120 15.30 -16.13 -7.88
CA GLN A 120 13.96 -16.19 -7.30
C GLN A 120 13.56 -17.63 -7.04
N GLN A 121 13.26 -17.93 -5.78
CA GLN A 121 12.78 -19.26 -5.38
C GLN A 121 11.31 -19.46 -5.77
N VAL A 122 11.00 -20.60 -6.38
CA VAL A 122 9.65 -21.00 -6.80
C VAL A 122 9.43 -22.48 -6.55
N SER A 123 8.19 -22.85 -6.26
CA SER A 123 7.79 -24.25 -6.15
C SER A 123 7.50 -24.84 -7.52
N LEU A 124 8.11 -25.99 -7.83
CA LEU A 124 7.82 -26.76 -9.04
C LEU A 124 6.59 -27.64 -8.81
N ALA A 125 5.44 -27.18 -9.27
CA ALA A 125 4.21 -27.95 -9.24
C ALA A 125 4.20 -28.98 -10.38
N ASN A 126 3.81 -30.21 -10.07
CA ASN A 126 3.71 -31.31 -11.03
C ASN A 126 2.28 -31.85 -11.20
N TYR A 127 1.35 -31.45 -10.33
CA TYR A 127 -0.03 -31.86 -10.42
C TYR A 127 -0.97 -30.74 -9.94
N ILE A 128 -2.03 -30.50 -10.71
CA ILE A 128 -3.15 -29.64 -10.33
C ILE A 128 -4.42 -30.47 -10.43
N GLN A 129 -5.29 -30.35 -9.44
CA GLN A 129 -6.65 -30.87 -9.47
C GLN A 129 -7.64 -29.72 -9.37
N VAL A 130 -8.60 -29.66 -10.29
CA VAL A 130 -9.61 -28.59 -10.36
C VAL A 130 -10.99 -29.22 -10.27
N ALA A 131 -11.81 -28.71 -9.35
CA ALA A 131 -13.21 -29.06 -9.20
C ALA A 131 -14.05 -28.37 -10.30
N GLN A 132 -13.88 -28.82 -11.53
CA GLN A 132 -14.52 -28.30 -12.73
C GLN A 132 -15.13 -29.47 -13.52
N LEU A 133 -16.40 -29.37 -13.90
CA LEU A 133 -17.01 -30.34 -14.82
C LEU A 133 -16.47 -30.12 -16.24
N ASP A 134 -16.08 -31.21 -16.88
CA ASP A 134 -15.60 -31.25 -18.26
C ASP A 134 -15.87 -32.66 -18.83
N SER A 135 -17.14 -32.99 -19.08
CA SER A 135 -17.57 -34.35 -19.39
C SER A 135 -16.89 -34.98 -20.62
N ASN A 136 -16.35 -34.16 -21.53
CA ASN A 136 -15.71 -34.60 -22.76
C ASN A 136 -14.22 -34.26 -22.82
N CYS A 137 -13.63 -33.82 -21.70
CA CYS A 137 -12.24 -33.33 -21.64
C CYS A 137 -11.92 -32.26 -22.70
N ALA A 138 -12.90 -31.39 -22.98
CA ALA A 138 -12.88 -30.42 -24.07
C ALA A 138 -12.29 -29.07 -23.67
N ILE A 139 -12.24 -28.75 -22.37
CA ILE A 139 -11.58 -27.53 -21.90
C ILE A 139 -10.08 -27.69 -22.21
N PRO A 140 -9.40 -26.74 -22.86
CA PRO A 140 -7.98 -26.86 -23.11
C PRO A 140 -7.16 -26.61 -21.83
N GLU A 141 -5.95 -27.18 -21.76
CA GLU A 141 -5.03 -26.97 -20.62
C GLU A 141 -4.67 -25.49 -20.40
N SER A 142 -4.72 -24.69 -21.47
CA SER A 142 -4.45 -23.24 -21.46
C SER A 142 -5.46 -22.41 -20.68
N ASP A 143 -6.64 -22.93 -20.39
CA ASP A 143 -7.71 -22.21 -19.67
C ASP A 143 -7.53 -22.29 -18.15
N PHE A 144 -6.58 -23.11 -17.68
CA PHE A 144 -6.24 -23.27 -16.27
C PHE A 144 -4.98 -22.46 -15.92
N ASP A 145 -4.76 -22.24 -14.62
CA ASP A 145 -3.60 -21.51 -14.15
C ASP A 145 -2.32 -22.35 -14.23
N HIS A 146 -1.29 -21.82 -14.90
CA HIS A 146 0.05 -22.44 -14.97
C HIS A 146 0.99 -21.96 -13.88
N SER A 147 0.66 -20.84 -13.23
CA SER A 147 1.47 -20.24 -12.19
C SER A 147 0.68 -19.25 -11.35
N ILE A 148 0.98 -19.18 -10.06
CA ILE A 148 0.49 -18.13 -9.16
C ILE A 148 1.67 -17.58 -8.37
N LEU A 149 1.78 -16.25 -8.35
CA LEU A 149 2.70 -15.46 -7.55
C LEU A 149 1.97 -14.93 -6.32
N GLY A 150 2.08 -15.65 -5.20
CA GLY A 150 1.56 -15.21 -3.92
C GLY A 150 2.35 -14.03 -3.32
N LEU A 151 1.62 -13.03 -2.85
CA LEU A 151 2.11 -11.74 -2.34
C LEU A 151 1.55 -11.39 -0.97
N ALA A 152 0.77 -12.28 -0.35
CA ALA A 152 0.37 -12.16 1.04
C ALA A 152 1.61 -12.03 1.97
N PRO A 153 1.44 -11.50 3.19
CA PRO A 153 2.53 -11.41 4.16
C PRO A 153 2.98 -12.79 4.64
N PHE A 154 4.30 -13.02 4.63
CA PHE A 154 4.88 -14.27 5.11
C PHE A 154 4.83 -14.37 6.64
N GLY A 155 4.40 -15.51 7.17
CA GLY A 155 4.35 -15.79 8.61
C GLY A 155 3.36 -14.94 9.42
N VAL A 156 2.42 -14.27 8.75
CA VAL A 156 1.39 -13.43 9.41
C VAL A 156 0.06 -14.17 9.45
N GLY A 157 -0.74 -13.88 10.48
CA GLY A 157 -2.13 -14.33 10.59
C GLY A 157 -2.31 -15.69 11.24
N GLY A 158 -1.28 -16.25 11.90
CA GLY A 158 -1.40 -17.47 12.72
C GLY A 158 -1.69 -18.76 11.93
N SER A 159 -1.85 -18.69 10.61
CA SER A 159 -2.08 -19.86 9.77
C SER A 159 -0.78 -20.61 9.50
N GLY A 160 -0.79 -21.92 9.71
CA GLY A 160 0.35 -22.79 9.37
C GLY A 160 0.75 -22.65 7.90
N ILE A 161 -0.23 -22.41 7.01
CA ILE A 161 0.01 -22.25 5.56
C ILE A 161 0.77 -20.96 5.22
N ALA A 162 0.72 -19.93 6.08
CA ALA A 162 1.42 -18.66 5.86
C ALA A 162 2.95 -18.81 5.92
N ASN A 163 3.45 -19.99 6.31
CA ASN A 163 4.86 -20.33 6.43
C ASN A 163 5.31 -21.37 5.40
N ILE A 164 4.43 -21.81 4.49
CA ILE A 164 4.71 -22.93 3.58
C ILE A 164 5.20 -22.42 2.23
N GLY A 165 6.34 -22.96 1.79
CA GLY A 165 6.87 -22.80 0.44
C GLY A 165 7.55 -21.46 0.17
N PRO A 166 7.90 -21.23 -1.11
CA PRO A 166 8.60 -20.04 -1.52
C PRO A 166 7.70 -18.81 -1.42
N SER A 167 8.24 -17.76 -0.81
CA SER A 167 7.62 -16.43 -0.75
C SER A 167 8.50 -15.45 -1.52
N PHE A 168 7.97 -14.90 -2.61
CA PHE A 168 8.70 -14.01 -3.50
C PHE A 168 9.24 -12.77 -2.78
N ARG A 169 8.39 -12.09 -2.01
CA ARG A 169 8.79 -10.87 -1.29
C ARG A 169 9.79 -11.14 -0.17
N LYS A 170 9.63 -12.26 0.55
CA LYS A 170 10.63 -12.69 1.54
C LYS A 170 11.96 -12.97 0.86
N ASN A 171 11.95 -13.68 -0.27
CA ASN A 171 13.15 -14.02 -1.01
C ASN A 171 13.89 -12.79 -1.57
N LEU A 172 13.19 -11.75 -2.02
CA LEU A 172 13.81 -10.46 -2.38
C LEU A 172 14.51 -9.81 -1.18
N ARG A 173 13.87 -9.82 -0.01
CA ARG A 173 14.42 -9.23 1.21
C ARG A 173 15.64 -10.01 1.72
N ASP A 174 15.55 -11.33 1.79
CA ASP A 174 16.65 -12.20 2.25
C ASP A 174 17.91 -12.03 1.37
N GLN A 175 17.71 -11.69 0.09
CA GLN A 175 18.78 -11.39 -0.86
C GLN A 175 19.29 -9.94 -0.80
N GLY A 176 18.74 -9.11 0.09
CA GLY A 176 19.06 -7.68 0.19
C GLY A 176 18.63 -6.85 -1.02
N LYS A 177 17.73 -7.37 -1.88
CA LYS A 177 17.20 -6.64 -3.05
C LYS A 177 16.21 -5.55 -2.65
N THR A 178 15.56 -5.71 -1.49
CA THR A 178 14.70 -4.69 -0.88
C THR A 178 15.10 -4.49 0.58
N LYS A 179 14.98 -3.25 1.07
CA LYS A 179 15.24 -2.90 2.48
C LYS A 179 14.05 -3.20 3.41
N SER A 180 12.87 -3.40 2.82
CA SER A 180 11.61 -3.70 3.50
C SER A 180 10.87 -4.81 2.74
N SER A 181 9.85 -5.38 3.38
CA SER A 181 8.90 -6.28 2.71
C SER A 181 7.79 -5.55 1.95
N SER A 182 7.88 -4.22 1.84
CA SER A 182 6.83 -3.42 1.21
C SER A 182 6.79 -3.61 -0.30
N PHE A 183 5.61 -3.45 -0.90
CA PHE A 183 5.49 -3.26 -2.33
C PHE A 183 4.30 -2.34 -2.63
N SER A 184 4.32 -1.70 -3.79
CA SER A 184 3.20 -0.92 -4.31
C SER A 184 2.78 -1.43 -5.67
N MET A 185 1.51 -1.27 -6.01
CA MET A 185 0.98 -1.59 -7.32
C MET A 185 -0.05 -0.56 -7.77
N TRP A 186 -0.10 -0.35 -9.08
CA TRP A 186 -1.05 0.56 -9.72
C TRP A 186 -1.21 0.22 -11.20
N PHE A 187 -2.29 0.74 -11.78
CA PHE A 187 -2.52 0.73 -13.22
C PHE A 187 -2.42 2.14 -13.80
N ASP A 188 -1.96 2.20 -15.05
CA ASP A 188 -2.04 3.39 -15.88
C ASP A 188 -3.52 3.73 -16.17
N LYS A 189 -3.75 4.97 -16.63
CA LYS A 189 -5.07 5.39 -17.08
C LYS A 189 -5.61 4.42 -18.14
N PRO A 190 -6.83 3.89 -17.96
CA PRO A 190 -7.39 2.95 -18.91
C PRO A 190 -7.60 3.59 -20.28
N SER A 191 -7.54 2.76 -21.33
CA SER A 191 -7.88 3.15 -22.69
C SER A 191 -9.35 3.58 -22.80
N SER A 192 -9.68 4.32 -23.85
CA SER A 192 -11.08 4.63 -24.18
C SER A 192 -11.88 3.40 -24.59
N ASN A 193 -11.22 2.37 -25.13
CA ASN A 193 -11.84 1.09 -25.46
C ASN A 193 -11.88 0.21 -24.20
N VAL A 194 -13.08 -0.23 -23.81
CA VAL A 194 -13.32 -1.02 -22.59
C VAL A 194 -12.67 -2.40 -22.63
N LYS A 195 -12.40 -2.92 -23.84
CA LYS A 195 -11.83 -4.26 -24.04
C LYS A 195 -10.31 -4.27 -24.10
N ASP A 196 -9.67 -3.10 -24.10
CA ASP A 196 -8.21 -3.03 -24.11
C ASP A 196 -7.64 -3.53 -22.77
N THR A 197 -6.46 -4.14 -22.84
CA THR A 197 -5.74 -4.59 -21.65
C THR A 197 -5.32 -3.41 -20.80
N HIS A 198 -5.67 -3.44 -19.52
CA HIS A 198 -5.14 -2.49 -18.55
C HIS A 198 -3.69 -2.85 -18.29
N THR A 199 -2.81 -1.85 -18.31
CA THR A 199 -1.38 -2.04 -18.04
C THR A 199 -0.98 -1.31 -16.77
N GLY A 200 -0.11 -1.91 -16.00
CA GLY A 200 0.29 -1.39 -14.70
C GLY A 200 1.68 -1.81 -14.30
N THR A 201 2.06 -1.45 -13.08
CA THR A 201 3.37 -1.78 -12.53
C THR A 201 3.22 -2.14 -11.05
N ALA A 202 3.93 -3.18 -10.64
CA ALA A 202 4.25 -3.46 -9.26
C ALA A 202 5.72 -3.11 -8.97
N LEU A 203 5.95 -2.32 -7.92
CA LEU A 203 7.25 -1.90 -7.44
C LEU A 203 7.52 -2.49 -6.06
N PHE A 204 8.59 -3.28 -5.94
CA PHE A 204 8.96 -3.95 -4.70
C PHE A 204 10.00 -3.13 -3.92
N GLY A 205 9.82 -3.02 -2.61
CA GLY A 205 10.67 -2.28 -1.68
C GLY A 205 10.45 -0.77 -1.63
N ALA A 206 9.43 -0.24 -2.31
CA ALA A 206 9.27 1.19 -2.54
C ALA A 206 7.83 1.61 -2.88
N VAL A 207 7.55 2.91 -2.76
CA VAL A 207 6.40 3.64 -3.34
C VAL A 207 6.95 4.59 -4.40
N PRO A 208 6.35 4.64 -5.60
CA PRO A 208 6.81 5.50 -6.68
C PRO A 208 6.40 6.97 -6.42
N ASP A 209 6.77 7.82 -7.37
CA ASP A 209 6.38 9.23 -7.40
C ASP A 209 4.86 9.44 -7.26
N LYS A 210 4.49 10.61 -6.75
CA LYS A 210 3.09 11.03 -6.63
C LYS A 210 2.35 11.02 -7.96
N SER A 211 3.03 11.13 -9.12
CA SER A 211 2.41 10.99 -10.44
C SER A 211 1.70 9.64 -10.69
N LYS A 212 1.91 8.63 -9.83
CA LYS A 212 1.25 7.32 -9.98
C LYS A 212 -0.15 7.23 -9.36
N TYR A 213 -0.54 8.25 -8.62
CA TYR A 213 -1.86 8.31 -7.98
C TYR A 213 -2.34 9.76 -7.86
N SER A 214 -3.59 9.93 -7.46
CA SER A 214 -4.15 11.25 -7.18
C SER A 214 -4.70 11.32 -5.75
N GLY A 215 -4.73 12.54 -5.21
CA GLY A 215 -5.12 12.77 -3.82
C GLY A 215 -4.02 12.48 -2.80
N GLU A 216 -4.44 12.28 -1.56
CA GLU A 216 -3.59 11.89 -0.44
C GLU A 216 -3.42 10.36 -0.41
N LEU A 217 -2.21 9.89 -0.13
CA LEU A 217 -1.96 8.48 0.15
C LEU A 217 -2.31 8.18 1.61
N VAL A 218 -3.44 7.53 1.83
CA VAL A 218 -4.02 7.36 3.17
C VAL A 218 -3.75 5.96 3.69
N ARG A 219 -3.12 5.87 4.86
CA ARG A 219 -3.00 4.61 5.61
C ARG A 219 -4.38 4.19 6.12
N VAL A 220 -4.93 3.11 5.58
CA VAL A 220 -6.29 2.66 5.91
C VAL A 220 -6.30 1.82 7.19
N LYS A 221 -7.45 1.81 7.86
CA LYS A 221 -7.66 1.03 9.08
C LYS A 221 -7.73 -0.45 8.73
N LEU A 222 -6.74 -1.23 9.19
CA LEU A 222 -6.73 -2.68 9.05
C LEU A 222 -7.76 -3.33 9.98
N ASN A 223 -8.32 -4.45 9.56
CA ASN A 223 -9.22 -5.27 10.38
C ASN A 223 -9.05 -6.76 10.04
N PRO A 224 -7.92 -7.37 10.41
CA PRO A 224 -7.69 -8.79 10.18
C PRO A 224 -8.69 -9.67 10.95
N PRO A 225 -9.05 -10.85 10.42
CA PRO A 225 -9.83 -11.85 11.14
C PRO A 225 -9.18 -12.22 12.49
N GLN A 226 -10.02 -12.61 13.45
CA GLN A 226 -9.54 -13.13 14.74
C GLN A 226 -8.96 -14.54 14.61
N GLU A 227 -9.53 -15.34 13.71
CA GLU A 227 -9.06 -16.69 13.38
C GLU A 227 -7.84 -16.65 12.46
N ALA A 228 -7.24 -17.82 12.22
CA ALA A 228 -6.11 -17.95 11.33
C ALA A 228 -6.46 -17.47 9.90
N TYR A 229 -5.63 -16.61 9.31
CA TYR A 229 -5.90 -15.99 8.01
C TYR A 229 -4.65 -15.85 7.14
N VAL A 230 -4.86 -15.57 5.86
CA VAL A 230 -3.84 -15.19 4.87
C VAL A 230 -4.35 -14.00 4.07
N GLY A 231 -3.45 -13.11 3.67
CA GLY A 231 -3.78 -11.94 2.84
C GLY A 231 -3.95 -10.65 3.62
N TYR A 232 -4.57 -9.66 2.97
CA TYR A 232 -4.64 -8.28 3.46
C TYR A 232 -6.07 -7.86 3.75
N TYR A 233 -6.34 -7.55 5.02
CA TYR A 233 -7.70 -7.22 5.46
C TYR A 233 -7.81 -5.79 5.95
N VAL A 234 -8.72 -5.04 5.33
CA VAL A 234 -9.07 -3.68 5.71
C VAL A 234 -10.46 -3.64 6.34
N SER A 235 -10.75 -2.62 7.13
CA SER A 235 -12.11 -2.37 7.62
C SER A 235 -13.06 -2.20 6.44
N LEU A 236 -14.28 -2.76 6.54
CA LEU A 236 -15.32 -2.63 5.52
C LEU A 236 -15.55 -1.14 5.18
N PRO A 237 -15.34 -0.70 3.92
CA PRO A 237 -15.60 0.68 3.52
C PRO A 237 -17.10 0.98 3.47
N SER A 238 -17.46 2.26 3.50
CA SER A 238 -18.79 2.69 3.08
C SER A 238 -18.85 2.80 1.55
N MET A 239 -19.97 2.45 0.95
CA MET A 239 -20.19 2.58 -0.50
C MET A 239 -21.20 3.70 -0.81
N SER A 240 -20.96 4.40 -1.91
CA SER A 240 -21.93 5.30 -2.51
C SER A 240 -21.93 5.18 -4.04
N ALA A 241 -23.06 5.56 -4.65
CA ALA A 241 -23.20 5.54 -6.10
C ALA A 241 -24.05 6.73 -6.59
N LYS A 242 -23.90 7.05 -7.88
CA LYS A 242 -24.66 8.06 -8.61
C LYS A 242 -25.16 7.49 -9.92
N GLN A 243 -26.20 8.11 -10.49
CA GLN A 243 -26.76 7.67 -11.77
C GLN A 243 -25.69 7.76 -12.86
N ALA A 244 -25.33 6.61 -13.44
CA ALA A 244 -24.30 6.53 -14.47
C ALA A 244 -24.63 7.40 -15.69
N LYS A 245 -25.92 7.48 -16.07
CA LYS A 245 -26.41 8.30 -17.20
C LYS A 245 -26.64 9.78 -16.83
N ASN A 246 -26.52 10.16 -15.55
CA ASN A 246 -26.70 11.54 -15.09
C ASN A 246 -25.65 11.88 -13.99
N PRO A 247 -24.44 12.34 -14.39
CA PRO A 247 -23.35 12.66 -13.47
C PRO A 247 -23.69 13.74 -12.43
N SER A 248 -24.64 14.62 -12.74
CA SER A 248 -25.13 15.68 -11.86
C SER A 248 -26.10 15.17 -10.77
N SER A 249 -26.48 13.90 -10.81
CA SER A 249 -27.35 13.29 -9.80
C SER A 249 -26.72 13.30 -8.41
N LYS A 250 -27.57 13.37 -7.40
CA LYS A 250 -27.16 13.28 -6.00
C LYS A 250 -26.61 11.88 -5.71
N SER A 251 -25.48 11.82 -5.00
CA SER A 251 -24.94 10.54 -4.52
C SER A 251 -25.85 9.92 -3.47
N SER A 252 -26.04 8.61 -3.55
CA SER A 252 -26.76 7.81 -2.57
C SER A 252 -25.78 6.88 -1.86
N THR A 253 -25.83 6.89 -0.52
CA THR A 253 -25.12 5.91 0.31
C THR A 253 -25.83 4.57 0.24
N ILE A 254 -25.08 3.48 0.15
CA ILE A 254 -25.61 2.12 0.01
C ILE A 254 -25.52 1.40 1.36
N GLY A 255 -26.59 0.71 1.74
CA GLY A 255 -26.62 -0.14 2.93
C GLY A 255 -25.81 -1.42 2.77
N ILE A 256 -25.57 -2.11 3.88
CA ILE A 256 -24.87 -3.40 3.93
C ILE A 256 -25.92 -4.52 4.06
N SER A 257 -25.82 -5.56 3.24
CA SER A 257 -26.71 -6.74 3.25
C SER A 257 -26.49 -7.59 4.50
N ASP A 258 -25.23 -7.81 4.87
CA ASP A 258 -24.81 -8.55 6.06
C ASP A 258 -24.03 -7.67 7.04
N LYS A 259 -24.70 -7.24 8.10
CA LYS A 259 -24.10 -6.39 9.15
C LYS A 259 -23.02 -7.10 9.96
N SER A 260 -22.89 -8.43 9.88
CA SER A 260 -21.84 -9.18 10.58
C SER A 260 -20.48 -8.99 9.91
N VAL A 261 -20.43 -8.70 8.61
CA VAL A 261 -19.18 -8.45 7.87
C VAL A 261 -18.57 -7.12 8.33
N LYS A 262 -17.34 -7.17 8.85
CA LYS A 262 -16.59 -6.00 9.36
C LYS A 262 -15.31 -5.68 8.59
N GLN A 263 -14.89 -6.59 7.72
CA GLN A 263 -13.63 -6.47 6.98
C GLN A 263 -13.78 -6.96 5.55
N CYS A 264 -12.89 -6.47 4.69
CA CYS A 264 -12.76 -6.92 3.31
C CYS A 264 -11.34 -7.39 3.05
N LEU A 265 -11.20 -8.51 2.34
CA LEU A 265 -9.94 -8.96 1.78
C LEU A 265 -9.62 -8.13 0.53
N LEU A 266 -8.37 -7.66 0.41
CA LEU A 266 -7.83 -7.08 -0.82
C LEU A 266 -7.07 -8.16 -1.58
N ASP A 267 -7.66 -8.71 -2.63
CA ASP A 267 -7.17 -9.89 -3.33
C ASP A 267 -7.12 -9.69 -4.86
N SER A 268 -5.96 -9.31 -5.38
CA SER A 268 -5.74 -9.18 -6.82
C SER A 268 -5.80 -10.50 -7.60
N GLY A 269 -5.75 -11.64 -6.91
CA GLY A 269 -5.87 -12.98 -7.46
C GLY A 269 -7.31 -13.45 -7.66
N THR A 270 -8.29 -12.73 -7.12
CA THR A 270 -9.73 -12.97 -7.34
C THR A 270 -10.24 -12.10 -8.49
N GLY A 271 -11.00 -12.67 -9.42
CA GLY A 271 -11.45 -11.97 -10.64
C GLY A 271 -12.63 -11.02 -10.44
N ASN A 272 -13.38 -11.18 -9.33
CA ASN A 272 -14.60 -10.42 -9.06
C ASN A 272 -14.46 -9.62 -7.76
N ASP A 273 -15.07 -8.45 -7.73
CA ASP A 273 -15.41 -7.83 -6.46
C ASP A 273 -16.64 -8.54 -5.89
N MET A 274 -16.55 -9.09 -4.67
CA MET A 274 -17.63 -9.81 -3.98
C MET A 274 -18.00 -9.02 -2.73
N LEU A 275 -19.10 -8.26 -2.77
CA LEU A 275 -19.32 -7.17 -1.81
C LEU A 275 -20.63 -7.29 -1.03
N PRO A 276 -20.62 -7.02 0.30
CA PRO A 276 -21.79 -7.17 1.16
C PRO A 276 -22.70 -5.94 1.12
N PHE A 277 -22.84 -5.28 -0.03
CA PHE A 277 -23.71 -4.12 -0.20
C PHE A 277 -25.06 -4.55 -0.77
N ILE A 278 -26.13 -3.87 -0.36
CA ILE A 278 -27.49 -4.23 -0.79
C ILE A 278 -27.65 -3.98 -2.30
N GLY A 279 -27.75 -5.05 -3.09
CA GLY A 279 -27.71 -4.98 -4.55
C GLY A 279 -28.83 -4.11 -5.14
N LYS A 280 -30.06 -4.26 -4.65
CA LYS A 280 -31.21 -3.45 -5.11
C LYS A 280 -30.98 -1.94 -4.95
N ASP A 281 -30.27 -1.53 -3.90
CA ASP A 281 -29.98 -0.12 -3.62
C ASP A 281 -28.87 0.37 -4.55
N VAL A 282 -27.86 -0.48 -4.84
CA VAL A 282 -26.83 -0.19 -5.85
C VAL A 282 -27.47 0.00 -7.23
N PHE A 283 -28.33 -0.91 -7.67
CA PHE A 283 -28.99 -0.84 -8.98
C PHE A 283 -29.81 0.45 -9.10
N LYS A 284 -30.60 0.77 -8.08
CA LYS A 284 -31.38 2.01 -8.01
C LYS A 284 -30.50 3.26 -8.04
N ALA A 285 -29.36 3.27 -7.35
CA ALA A 285 -28.50 4.44 -7.26
C ALA A 285 -27.62 4.64 -8.51
N SER A 286 -27.13 3.56 -9.11
CA SER A 286 -26.15 3.57 -10.20
C SER A 286 -26.76 3.49 -11.60
N GLY A 287 -27.93 2.87 -11.73
CA GLY A 287 -28.51 2.51 -13.02
C GLY A 287 -27.99 1.17 -13.58
N LEU A 288 -27.20 0.43 -12.82
CA LEU A 288 -26.92 -0.99 -13.07
C LEU A 288 -28.19 -1.83 -12.92
N ILE A 289 -28.18 -3.05 -13.47
CA ILE A 289 -29.29 -4.00 -13.37
C ILE A 289 -28.80 -5.34 -12.81
N ASN A 290 -29.70 -6.09 -12.20
CA ASN A 290 -29.55 -7.54 -12.08
C ASN A 290 -30.24 -8.17 -13.31
N TYR A 291 -29.44 -8.57 -14.30
CA TYR A 291 -29.98 -9.24 -15.48
C TYR A 291 -30.28 -10.70 -15.15
N GLN A 292 -31.49 -11.13 -15.47
CA GLN A 292 -31.93 -12.52 -15.34
C GLN A 292 -32.19 -13.08 -16.74
N SER A 293 -31.43 -14.10 -17.13
CA SER A 293 -31.64 -14.79 -18.39
C SER A 293 -32.85 -15.74 -18.30
N PRO A 294 -33.50 -16.06 -19.43
CA PRO A 294 -34.55 -17.09 -19.47
C PRO A 294 -34.08 -18.46 -18.98
N GLN A 295 -32.78 -18.73 -19.04
CA GLN A 295 -32.14 -19.97 -18.62
C GLN A 295 -31.74 -19.98 -17.13
N GLY A 296 -32.05 -18.90 -16.40
CA GLY A 296 -31.86 -18.80 -14.95
C GLY A 296 -30.54 -18.18 -14.49
N THR A 297 -29.69 -17.70 -15.41
CA THR A 297 -28.46 -16.97 -15.06
C THR A 297 -28.83 -15.60 -14.49
N SER A 298 -28.29 -15.24 -13.32
CA SER A 298 -28.47 -13.93 -12.71
C SER A 298 -27.11 -13.25 -12.57
N ILE A 299 -26.93 -12.07 -13.15
CA ILE A 299 -25.67 -11.32 -13.13
C ILE A 299 -25.89 -9.83 -12.90
N VAL A 300 -24.92 -9.18 -12.27
CA VAL A 300 -24.84 -7.72 -12.29
C VAL A 300 -24.42 -7.28 -13.69
N ALA A 301 -25.16 -6.36 -14.28
CA ALA A 301 -24.93 -5.95 -15.66
C ALA A 301 -25.23 -4.47 -15.91
N TRP A 302 -24.71 -4.00 -17.03
CA TRP A 302 -25.15 -2.76 -17.67
C TRP A 302 -26.18 -3.07 -18.76
N ASN A 303 -27.28 -2.31 -18.77
CA ASN A 303 -28.30 -2.40 -19.81
C ASN A 303 -27.87 -1.64 -21.08
N GLY A 304 -26.99 -2.28 -21.86
CA GLY A 304 -26.37 -1.79 -23.08
C GLY A 304 -25.09 -2.56 -23.39
N THR A 305 -24.43 -2.23 -24.50
CA THR A 305 -23.10 -2.78 -24.82
C THR A 305 -22.06 -2.26 -23.82
N CYS A 306 -20.95 -2.98 -23.62
CA CYS A 306 -19.88 -2.53 -22.71
C CYS A 306 -19.32 -1.14 -23.09
N ASP A 307 -19.22 -0.84 -24.39
CA ASP A 307 -18.76 0.47 -24.89
C ASP A 307 -19.70 1.63 -24.52
N SER A 308 -20.99 1.32 -24.29
CA SER A 308 -22.01 2.31 -23.94
C SER A 308 -22.00 2.72 -22.46
N ILE A 309 -21.20 2.06 -21.62
CA ILE A 309 -21.02 2.45 -20.22
C ILE A 309 -20.37 3.84 -20.20
N PRO A 310 -20.93 4.87 -19.54
CA PRO A 310 -20.30 6.19 -19.48
C PRO A 310 -18.94 6.14 -18.78
N ALA A 311 -17.92 6.78 -19.37
CA ALA A 311 -16.55 6.77 -18.82
C ALA A 311 -16.42 7.44 -17.45
N SER A 312 -17.34 8.33 -17.10
CA SER A 312 -17.42 9.02 -15.80
C SER A 312 -18.21 8.27 -14.74
N ALA A 313 -18.87 7.15 -15.09
CA ALA A 313 -19.69 6.39 -14.15
C ALA A 313 -18.81 5.55 -13.23
N THR A 314 -19.00 5.68 -11.91
CA THR A 314 -18.18 5.03 -10.89
C THR A 314 -19.04 4.43 -9.79
N LEU A 315 -18.47 3.41 -9.12
CA LEU A 315 -18.85 3.00 -7.78
C LEU A 315 -17.80 3.52 -6.81
N ASP A 316 -18.22 4.23 -5.76
CA ASP A 316 -17.33 4.98 -4.89
C ASP A 316 -17.24 4.28 -3.52
N TYR A 317 -16.04 3.82 -3.14
CA TYR A 317 -15.77 3.14 -1.88
C TYR A 317 -14.89 4.00 -0.98
N THR A 318 -15.38 4.35 0.21
CA THR A 318 -14.66 5.19 1.17
C THR A 318 -14.13 4.36 2.32
N PHE A 319 -12.80 4.22 2.38
CA PHE A 319 -12.08 3.50 3.40
C PHE A 319 -11.69 4.45 4.53
N ALA A 320 -11.96 4.04 5.77
CA ALA A 320 -11.52 4.79 6.95
C ALA A 320 -10.00 4.73 7.07
N GLY A 321 -9.39 5.86 7.40
CA GLY A 321 -7.98 5.96 7.75
C GLY A 321 -7.69 5.36 9.12
N SER A 322 -6.46 4.94 9.32
CA SER A 322 -5.90 4.56 10.62
C SER A 322 -5.79 5.76 11.57
N THR A 323 -5.62 6.97 11.02
CA THR A 323 -5.71 8.24 11.76
C THR A 323 -7.16 8.70 11.80
N ALA A 324 -7.66 9.08 12.98
CA ALA A 324 -9.01 9.60 13.14
C ALA A 324 -9.28 10.80 12.21
N GLY A 325 -10.44 10.81 11.56
CA GLY A 325 -10.83 11.87 10.62
C GLY A 325 -10.22 11.77 9.22
N LYS A 326 -9.24 10.88 8.99
CA LYS A 326 -8.72 10.60 7.65
C LYS A 326 -9.53 9.51 6.97
N SER A 327 -9.69 9.61 5.66
CA SER A 327 -10.30 8.60 4.80
C SER A 327 -9.83 8.76 3.37
N VAL A 328 -10.03 7.72 2.56
CA VAL A 328 -9.78 7.76 1.12
C VAL A 328 -10.97 7.17 0.39
N THR A 329 -11.46 7.89 -0.62
CA THR A 329 -12.49 7.40 -1.53
C THR A 329 -11.83 6.92 -2.82
N ILE A 330 -12.01 5.64 -3.15
CA ILE A 330 -11.63 5.07 -4.43
C ILE A 330 -12.87 5.03 -5.31
N LYS A 331 -12.83 5.77 -6.41
CA LYS A 331 -13.86 5.76 -7.45
C LYS A 331 -13.47 4.73 -8.49
N VAL A 332 -14.14 3.59 -8.47
CA VAL A 332 -13.90 2.51 -9.42
C VAL A 332 -14.79 2.75 -10.64
N PRO A 333 -14.23 2.98 -11.84
CA PRO A 333 -15.03 3.10 -13.05
C PRO A 333 -15.89 1.85 -13.26
N ILE A 334 -17.16 2.01 -13.62
CA ILE A 334 -18.01 0.84 -13.94
C ILE A 334 -17.41 0.03 -15.09
N ARG A 335 -16.70 0.71 -16.00
CA ARG A 335 -15.93 0.08 -17.10
C ARG A 335 -14.84 -0.88 -16.62
N SER A 336 -14.28 -0.70 -15.42
CA SER A 336 -13.29 -1.63 -14.85
C SER A 336 -13.89 -3.01 -14.56
N TYR A 337 -15.19 -3.08 -14.30
CA TYR A 337 -15.89 -4.35 -14.09
C TYR A 337 -16.31 -5.04 -15.39
N ALA A 338 -16.24 -4.37 -16.55
CA ALA A 338 -16.55 -4.97 -17.84
C ALA A 338 -15.39 -5.85 -18.33
N GLY A 339 -15.10 -6.93 -17.60
CA GLY A 339 -13.97 -7.82 -17.81
C GLY A 339 -14.22 -8.95 -18.82
N GLY A 340 -15.40 -9.04 -19.42
CA GLY A 340 -15.72 -10.05 -20.44
C GLY A 340 -15.99 -11.46 -19.91
N GLN A 341 -16.19 -11.62 -18.60
CA GLN A 341 -16.39 -12.92 -17.95
C GLN A 341 -17.61 -13.68 -18.46
N TYR A 342 -18.65 -12.94 -18.85
CA TYR A 342 -19.94 -13.51 -19.23
C TYR A 342 -20.13 -13.55 -20.75
N ASP A 343 -19.15 -13.12 -21.55
CA ASP A 343 -19.28 -12.97 -23.00
C ASP A 343 -19.50 -14.29 -23.75
N GLN A 344 -19.04 -15.40 -23.16
CA GLN A 344 -19.18 -16.75 -23.74
C GLN A 344 -20.51 -17.41 -23.39
N LEU A 345 -21.28 -16.81 -22.47
CA LEU A 345 -22.58 -17.34 -22.06
C LEU A 345 -23.62 -17.01 -23.13
N SER A 346 -24.13 -18.05 -23.81
CA SER A 346 -25.06 -17.91 -24.94
C SER A 346 -26.41 -17.30 -24.55
N ASP A 347 -26.78 -17.33 -23.28
CA ASP A 347 -28.01 -16.78 -22.72
C ASP A 347 -27.90 -15.31 -22.31
N ILE A 348 -26.72 -14.71 -22.41
CA ILE A 348 -26.52 -13.26 -22.23
C ILE A 348 -26.47 -12.57 -23.60
N PRO A 349 -27.44 -11.71 -23.95
CA PRO A 349 -27.44 -11.04 -25.25
C PRO A 349 -26.33 -9.99 -25.32
N LYS A 350 -25.78 -9.77 -26.52
CA LYS A 350 -24.71 -8.77 -26.77
C LYS A 350 -25.10 -7.32 -26.41
N THR A 351 -26.39 -7.05 -26.18
CA THR A 351 -26.91 -5.77 -25.72
C THR A 351 -26.88 -5.61 -24.20
N VAL A 352 -26.36 -6.60 -23.47
CA VAL A 352 -26.17 -6.59 -22.01
C VAL A 352 -24.70 -6.85 -21.73
N CYS A 353 -24.06 -5.96 -20.98
CA CYS A 353 -22.67 -6.13 -20.57
C CYS A 353 -22.63 -6.66 -19.13
N GLY A 354 -22.24 -7.92 -18.96
CA GLY A 354 -22.02 -8.50 -17.63
C GLY A 354 -20.79 -7.90 -16.94
N LEU A 355 -20.87 -7.71 -15.63
CA LEU A 355 -19.85 -7.03 -14.83
C LEU A 355 -19.27 -7.97 -13.78
N SER A 356 -17.95 -8.00 -13.62
CA SER A 356 -17.21 -8.79 -12.62
C SER A 356 -17.31 -8.16 -11.21
N VAL A 357 -18.53 -7.97 -10.75
CA VAL A 357 -18.88 -7.51 -9.41
C VAL A 357 -20.17 -8.18 -8.95
N GLU A 358 -20.18 -8.61 -7.70
CA GLU A 358 -21.30 -9.27 -7.03
C GLU A 358 -21.68 -8.47 -5.78
N PHE A 359 -22.98 -8.42 -5.51
CA PHE A 359 -23.58 -7.72 -4.37
C PHE A 359 -24.43 -8.70 -3.57
N ASP A 360 -24.91 -8.26 -2.41
CA ASP A 360 -25.62 -9.11 -1.47
C ASP A 360 -24.79 -10.30 -0.99
N GLU A 361 -23.47 -10.14 -0.88
CA GLU A 361 -22.60 -11.16 -0.29
C GLU A 361 -22.82 -11.31 1.22
N TYR A 362 -22.81 -12.55 1.69
CA TYR A 362 -23.01 -12.91 3.10
C TYR A 362 -21.75 -13.55 3.67
N GLY A 363 -21.38 -13.17 4.89
CA GLY A 363 -20.23 -13.70 5.61
C GLY A 363 -18.85 -13.32 5.05
N SER A 364 -18.76 -12.64 3.91
CA SER A 364 -17.49 -12.25 3.29
C SER A 364 -17.54 -10.89 2.57
N CYS A 365 -16.36 -10.35 2.30
CA CYS A 365 -16.15 -9.18 1.44
C CYS A 365 -14.78 -9.30 0.79
N VAL A 366 -14.71 -9.19 -0.53
CA VAL A 366 -13.47 -9.26 -1.31
C VAL A 366 -13.46 -8.15 -2.36
N PHE A 367 -12.40 -7.35 -2.37
CA PHE A 367 -12.07 -6.49 -3.51
C PHE A 367 -11.08 -7.24 -4.39
N GLY A 368 -11.53 -7.57 -5.60
CA GLY A 368 -10.82 -8.37 -6.59
C GLY A 368 -10.02 -7.52 -7.58
N ALA A 369 -9.62 -8.15 -8.68
CA ALA A 369 -8.87 -7.54 -9.78
C ALA A 369 -9.47 -6.22 -10.31
N PRO A 370 -10.80 -6.07 -10.51
CA PRO A 370 -11.37 -4.82 -11.00
C PRO A 370 -11.06 -3.61 -10.12
N PHE A 371 -11.16 -3.76 -8.79
CA PHE A 371 -10.83 -2.71 -7.83
C PHE A 371 -9.39 -2.20 -7.99
N PHE A 372 -8.44 -3.12 -8.17
CA PHE A 372 -7.02 -2.80 -8.34
C PHE A 372 -6.69 -2.01 -9.61
N THR A 373 -7.55 -2.02 -10.63
CA THR A 373 -7.39 -1.14 -11.80
C THR A 373 -7.58 0.34 -11.46
N ALA A 374 -8.28 0.64 -10.36
CA ALA A 374 -8.63 2.00 -9.95
C ALA A 374 -7.97 2.44 -8.64
N VAL A 375 -7.29 1.55 -7.92
CA VAL A 375 -6.56 1.89 -6.68
C VAL A 375 -5.06 1.89 -6.91
N PHE A 376 -4.39 2.88 -6.32
CA PHE A 376 -2.97 2.75 -6.00
C PHE A 376 -2.90 2.12 -4.61
N ALA A 377 -2.27 0.96 -4.49
CA ALA A 377 -2.14 0.25 -3.23
C ALA A 377 -0.67 0.06 -2.85
N ALA A 378 -0.31 0.44 -1.63
CA ALA A 378 0.98 0.15 -1.03
C ALA A 378 0.80 -0.72 0.21
N PHE A 379 1.49 -1.86 0.23
CA PHE A 379 1.49 -2.83 1.32
C PHE A 379 2.84 -2.78 2.02
N ASN A 380 2.84 -2.76 3.35
CA ASN A 380 4.05 -2.79 4.15
C ASN A 380 3.86 -3.76 5.32
N ASP A 381 4.40 -4.98 5.20
CA ASP A 381 4.20 -6.00 6.23
C ASP A 381 5.03 -5.71 7.48
N ASP A 382 6.24 -5.15 7.33
CA ASP A 382 7.10 -4.75 8.44
C ASP A 382 6.37 -3.82 9.42
N LYS A 383 5.62 -2.87 8.86
CA LYS A 383 4.85 -1.89 9.63
C LYS A 383 3.39 -2.30 9.84
N LYS A 384 2.96 -3.45 9.30
CA LYS A 384 1.56 -3.91 9.28
C LYS A 384 0.62 -2.81 8.81
N GLN A 385 0.91 -2.25 7.63
CA GLN A 385 0.20 -1.10 7.08
C GLN A 385 -0.20 -1.34 5.63
N ILE A 386 -1.35 -0.78 5.28
CA ILE A 386 -1.80 -0.64 3.89
C ILE A 386 -2.12 0.83 3.68
N ALA A 387 -1.64 1.41 2.59
CA ALA A 387 -1.98 2.75 2.18
C ALA A 387 -2.62 2.75 0.79
N LEU A 388 -3.74 3.46 0.66
CA LEU A 388 -4.50 3.54 -0.58
C LEU A 388 -4.60 4.99 -1.05
N ALA A 389 -4.58 5.17 -2.37
CA ALA A 389 -4.90 6.42 -3.06
C ALA A 389 -5.65 6.11 -4.36
N GLN A 390 -6.26 7.11 -4.98
CA GLN A 390 -6.92 6.91 -6.28
C GLN A 390 -5.86 6.59 -7.35
N GLY A 391 -5.93 5.37 -7.90
CA GLY A 391 -5.13 4.91 -9.05
C GLY A 391 -5.89 5.04 -10.37
N GLY A 392 -5.38 4.40 -11.43
CA GLY A 392 -5.97 4.50 -12.78
C GLY A 392 -5.81 5.89 -13.40
N VAL A 393 -4.83 6.67 -12.94
CA VAL A 393 -4.54 8.04 -13.41
C VAL A 393 -3.17 8.17 -14.05
N SER A 394 -2.30 7.19 -13.82
CA SER A 394 -0.88 7.28 -14.16
C SER A 394 -0.62 6.98 -15.63
N THR A 395 0.60 7.25 -16.07
CA THR A 395 1.11 6.82 -17.37
C THR A 395 2.54 6.31 -17.21
N GLY A 396 2.99 5.54 -18.21
CA GLY A 396 4.39 5.18 -18.39
C GLY A 396 4.73 3.73 -18.07
N ALA A 397 3.77 2.85 -17.81
CA ALA A 397 4.05 1.43 -17.59
C ALA A 397 4.84 0.79 -18.75
N ALA A 398 4.58 1.19 -19.99
CA ALA A 398 5.33 0.71 -21.16
C ALA A 398 6.81 1.19 -21.22
N ALA A 399 7.18 2.21 -20.44
CA ALA A 399 8.53 2.75 -20.37
C ALA A 399 9.45 1.99 -19.39
N GLY A 400 8.94 0.97 -18.67
CA GLY A 400 9.73 0.23 -17.69
C GLY A 400 10.15 1.10 -16.51
N THR A 401 11.39 0.95 -16.06
CA THR A 401 11.91 1.73 -14.91
C THR A 401 11.96 3.23 -15.17
N ALA A 402 12.16 3.66 -16.42
CA ALA A 402 12.10 5.08 -16.79
C ALA A 402 10.69 5.68 -16.58
N GLY A 403 9.65 4.84 -16.67
CA GLY A 403 8.28 5.23 -16.39
C GLY A 403 8.01 5.55 -14.92
N LEU A 404 8.92 5.24 -13.99
CA LEU A 404 8.73 5.52 -12.56
C LEU A 404 8.94 7.00 -12.18
N GLY A 405 9.58 7.79 -13.05
CA GLY A 405 9.96 9.18 -12.77
C GLY A 405 11.31 9.31 -12.05
N SER A 406 11.84 10.55 -11.97
CA SER A 406 13.13 10.88 -11.38
C SER A 406 13.07 11.25 -9.90
N GLU A 407 11.88 11.48 -9.35
CA GLU A 407 11.66 11.93 -7.98
C GLU A 407 10.74 10.95 -7.24
N GLY A 408 11.20 10.37 -6.14
CA GLY A 408 10.34 9.61 -5.23
C GLY A 408 10.27 8.11 -5.49
N ILE A 409 11.36 7.38 -5.21
CA ILE A 409 11.17 6.16 -4.41
C ILE A 409 10.88 6.65 -2.99
N ALA A 410 9.64 7.09 -2.75
CA ALA A 410 9.20 7.32 -1.38
C ALA A 410 9.14 5.93 -0.74
N ASN A 411 9.75 5.73 0.42
CA ASN A 411 9.25 4.65 1.26
C ASN A 411 7.78 4.99 1.56
N ALA A 412 6.90 3.98 1.63
CA ALA A 412 5.49 4.14 2.03
C ALA A 412 5.28 4.78 3.42
N THR A 413 6.34 5.26 4.05
CA THR A 413 6.44 5.84 5.36
C THR A 413 7.73 6.63 5.36
N ASP A 414 7.70 7.94 5.59
CA ASP A 414 8.72 8.67 6.36
C ASP A 414 8.19 10.06 6.74
N GLY A 415 6.93 10.14 7.18
CA GLY A 415 6.59 11.15 8.17
C GLY A 415 7.18 10.69 9.51
N VAL A 416 7.77 11.60 10.29
CA VAL A 416 8.18 11.30 11.67
C VAL A 416 6.95 10.70 12.40
N PRO A 417 7.10 9.62 13.18
CA PRO A 417 6.06 9.18 14.11
C PRO A 417 5.42 10.36 14.87
N ASP A 418 4.10 10.32 15.07
CA ASP A 418 3.31 11.39 15.68
C ASP A 418 3.28 12.74 14.90
N ALA A 419 3.73 12.81 13.65
CA ALA A 419 3.88 14.07 12.90
C ALA A 419 2.68 15.02 12.98
N GLU A 420 1.44 14.53 12.87
CA GLU A 420 0.25 15.38 12.95
C GLU A 420 0.03 15.97 14.35
N GLN A 421 0.26 15.18 15.40
CA GLN A 421 0.20 15.66 16.77
C GLN A 421 1.30 16.69 17.05
N ILE A 422 2.52 16.42 16.56
CA ILE A 422 3.64 17.36 16.69
C ILE A 422 3.36 18.66 15.95
N LYS A 423 2.81 18.59 14.73
CA LYS A 423 2.40 19.78 13.99
C LYS A 423 1.34 20.57 14.74
N GLN A 424 0.35 19.90 15.32
CA GLN A 424 -0.68 20.53 16.12
C GLN A 424 -0.07 21.23 17.34
N ALA A 425 0.74 20.52 18.14
CA ALA A 425 1.35 21.06 19.34
C ALA A 425 2.22 22.29 19.04
N ILE A 426 3.15 22.16 18.08
CA ILE A 426 4.06 23.25 17.71
C ILE A 426 3.28 24.44 17.13
N SER A 427 2.28 24.21 16.28
CA SER A 427 1.42 25.28 15.75
C SER A 427 0.70 26.03 16.87
N SER A 428 0.12 25.31 17.83
CA SER A 428 -0.56 25.91 18.99
C SER A 428 0.39 26.76 19.84
N ILE A 429 1.60 26.26 20.11
CA ILE A 429 2.62 27.00 20.89
C ILE A 429 3.08 28.25 20.16
N ILE A 430 3.39 28.15 18.86
CA ILE A 430 3.80 29.31 18.04
C ILE A 430 2.67 30.34 18.00
N ASN A 431 1.43 29.92 17.79
CA ASN A 431 0.30 30.83 17.73
C ASN A 431 0.03 31.52 19.07
N LEU A 432 0.16 30.80 20.19
CA LEU A 432 0.03 31.39 21.52
C LEU A 432 1.12 32.44 21.77
N ALA A 433 2.38 32.13 21.46
CA ALA A 433 3.49 33.06 21.60
C ALA A 433 3.32 34.31 20.71
N ARG A 434 2.85 34.11 19.47
CA ARG A 434 2.52 35.22 18.56
C ARG A 434 1.37 36.07 19.09
N GLN A 435 0.30 35.46 19.58
CA GLN A 435 -0.84 36.17 20.17
C GLN A 435 -0.40 37.02 21.36
N HIS A 436 0.37 36.45 22.29
CA HIS A 436 0.96 37.20 23.41
C HIS A 436 1.72 38.43 22.91
N ASN A 437 2.68 38.22 21.99
CA ASN A 437 3.49 39.31 21.42
C ASN A 437 2.66 40.38 20.70
N ASP A 438 1.61 39.99 20.00
CA ASP A 438 0.75 40.88 19.21
C ASP A 438 -0.20 41.69 20.12
N THR A 439 -0.59 41.16 21.29
CA THR A 439 -1.44 41.85 22.27
C THR A 439 -0.71 42.89 23.12
N LEU A 440 0.62 42.82 23.18
CA LEU A 440 1.45 43.80 23.87
C LEU A 440 1.48 45.12 23.08
N THR A 441 0.55 46.02 23.40
CA THR A 441 0.57 47.41 22.95
C THR A 441 1.52 48.22 23.84
N GLY A 442 2.24 49.16 23.24
CA GLY A 442 3.53 49.70 23.73
C GLY A 442 3.56 50.51 25.04
N ASP A 443 2.60 50.35 25.94
CA ASP A 443 2.54 51.07 27.23
C ASP A 443 2.33 50.16 28.47
N GLU A 444 2.19 48.83 28.32
CA GLU A 444 2.04 47.92 29.49
C GLU A 444 3.38 47.41 30.03
N ASN A 445 3.81 48.03 31.12
CA ASN A 445 5.15 47.92 31.72
C ASN A 445 5.36 46.64 32.58
N CYS A 446 4.85 45.48 32.19
CA CYS A 446 5.06 44.22 32.95
C CYS A 446 5.10 42.90 32.16
N SER A 447 4.99 42.89 30.82
CA SER A 447 5.06 41.64 30.05
C SER A 447 6.08 41.75 28.91
N GLU A 448 7.17 41.00 29.01
CA GLU A 448 8.21 40.95 27.99
C GLU A 448 7.74 40.17 26.75
N LYS A 449 8.19 40.60 25.56
CA LYS A 449 7.94 39.89 24.31
C LYS A 449 8.72 38.57 24.28
N LEU A 450 8.09 37.51 23.81
CA LEU A 450 8.69 36.19 23.64
C LEU A 450 9.50 36.12 22.34
N LYS A 451 10.72 35.60 22.42
CA LYS A 451 11.55 35.28 21.25
C LYS A 451 11.19 33.88 20.72
N ILE A 452 10.84 33.77 19.44
CA ILE A 452 10.57 32.51 18.74
C ILE A 452 11.72 32.22 17.78
N ILE A 453 12.44 31.13 18.02
CA ILE A 453 13.61 30.75 17.23
C ILE A 453 13.28 29.52 16.40
N PHE A 454 13.30 29.69 15.08
CA PHE A 454 13.15 28.63 14.10
C PHE A 454 14.54 28.08 13.79
N VAL A 455 14.76 26.81 14.10
CA VAL A 455 16.03 26.14 13.85
C VAL A 455 15.88 25.23 12.63
N GLN A 456 16.65 25.48 11.58
CA GLN A 456 16.64 24.67 10.36
C GLN A 456 17.95 23.91 10.20
N HIS A 457 17.86 22.59 10.05
CA HIS A 457 19.04 21.78 9.74
C HIS A 457 19.36 21.89 8.24
N ASP A 458 20.62 22.17 7.92
CA ASP A 458 21.15 22.28 6.56
C ASP A 458 22.34 21.33 6.42
N ASP A 459 22.04 20.09 6.01
CA ASP A 459 23.05 19.05 5.84
C ASP A 459 23.97 19.37 4.66
N LYS A 460 25.26 19.09 4.80
CA LYS A 460 26.27 19.36 3.77
C LYS A 460 26.42 18.24 2.76
N ASP A 461 25.89 17.05 3.01
CA ASP A 461 25.84 15.96 2.04
C ASP A 461 24.68 16.19 1.04
N PRO A 462 24.96 16.39 -0.26
CA PRO A 462 23.92 16.54 -1.29
C PRO A 462 22.97 15.35 -1.40
N LYS A 463 23.32 14.18 -0.86
CA LYS A 463 22.47 12.98 -0.82
C LYS A 463 21.51 12.98 0.36
N ASP A 464 21.79 13.72 1.44
CA ASP A 464 20.95 13.76 2.63
C ASP A 464 19.60 14.43 2.34
N PRO A 465 18.45 13.90 2.81
CA PRO A 465 17.14 14.53 2.60
C PRO A 465 17.03 15.95 3.18
N LEU A 466 17.85 16.34 4.16
CA LEU A 466 17.88 17.66 4.76
C LEU A 466 18.95 18.58 4.13
N HIS A 467 19.42 18.26 2.93
CA HIS A 467 20.26 19.17 2.15
C HIS A 467 19.44 20.35 1.58
N HIS A 468 20.02 21.56 1.61
CA HIS A 468 19.40 22.75 1.05
C HIS A 468 18.91 22.55 -0.41
N GLY A 469 17.70 23.02 -0.69
CA GLY A 469 17.05 22.93 -2.00
C GLY A 469 16.15 21.72 -2.18
N LYS A 470 16.20 20.73 -1.27
CA LYS A 470 15.29 19.58 -1.31
C LYS A 470 13.91 19.92 -0.73
N PRO A 471 12.81 19.33 -1.24
CA PRO A 471 11.48 19.53 -0.67
C PRO A 471 11.39 19.19 0.83
N THR A 472 12.14 18.18 1.28
CA THR A 472 12.24 17.72 2.67
C THR A 472 13.01 18.66 3.59
N TRP A 473 13.74 19.64 3.05
CA TRP A 473 14.46 20.67 3.81
C TRP A 473 13.58 21.86 4.19
N ASN A 474 12.46 22.08 3.49
CA ASN A 474 11.60 23.25 3.70
C ASN A 474 10.97 23.27 5.11
N LEU A 475 10.90 24.46 5.71
CA LEU A 475 10.24 24.65 7.00
C LEU A 475 8.73 24.38 6.91
N VAL A 476 8.23 23.59 7.86
CA VAL A 476 6.79 23.38 8.08
C VAL A 476 6.13 24.62 8.67
N PHE A 477 6.85 25.35 9.52
CA PHE A 477 6.41 26.60 10.14
C PHE A 477 7.36 27.72 9.73
N GLN A 478 6.82 28.77 9.12
CA GLN A 478 7.60 29.89 8.64
C GLN A 478 7.66 30.99 9.72
N PRO A 479 8.84 31.61 9.95
CA PRO A 479 8.94 32.84 10.71
C PRO A 479 8.17 33.97 10.01
N ARG A 480 7.58 34.89 10.78
CA ARG A 480 6.96 36.11 10.24
C ARG A 480 8.07 37.09 9.79
N PRO A 481 8.09 37.52 8.53
CA PRO A 481 9.12 38.44 8.04
C PRO A 481 9.07 39.80 8.77
N GLY A 482 10.24 40.35 9.11
CA GLY A 482 10.38 41.71 9.63
C GLY A 482 10.02 41.89 11.12
N LEU A 483 9.84 40.80 11.88
CA LEU A 483 9.64 40.88 13.33
C LEU A 483 10.91 40.45 14.08
N ASP A 484 11.44 41.33 14.93
CA ASP A 484 12.64 41.04 15.75
C ASP A 484 12.40 39.93 16.79
N THR A 485 11.13 39.59 17.05
CA THR A 485 10.71 38.50 17.92
C THR A 485 10.76 37.13 17.25
N GLU A 486 10.95 37.03 15.92
CA GLU A 486 11.05 35.76 15.19
C GLU A 486 12.37 35.65 14.43
N MET A 487 13.19 34.66 14.80
CA MET A 487 14.53 34.47 14.25
C MET A 487 14.64 33.11 13.55
N LEU A 488 15.25 33.06 12.36
CA LEU A 488 15.64 31.81 11.70
C LEU A 488 17.15 31.59 11.85
N VAL A 489 17.53 30.45 12.42
CA VAL A 489 18.93 30.02 12.54
C VAL A 489 19.16 28.72 11.78
N SER A 490 20.24 28.67 11.01
CA SER A 490 20.67 27.45 10.31
C SER A 490 21.69 26.69 11.14
N LYS A 491 21.70 25.35 11.04
CA LYS A 491 22.70 24.49 11.66
C LYS A 491 23.04 23.30 10.78
N ASN A 492 24.29 22.89 10.75
CA ASN A 492 24.74 21.70 10.01
C ASN A 492 25.21 20.56 10.93
N VAL A 493 25.11 20.74 12.25
CA VAL A 493 25.33 19.69 13.25
C VAL A 493 24.11 19.57 14.17
N ARG A 494 24.13 18.57 15.06
CA ARG A 494 23.00 18.27 15.97
C ARG A 494 22.68 19.43 16.90
N ASP A 495 23.71 20.01 17.50
CA ASP A 495 23.62 21.14 18.42
C ASP A 495 23.55 22.50 17.68
N THR A 496 22.50 23.26 17.99
CA THR A 496 22.27 24.61 17.45
C THR A 496 23.34 25.61 17.90
N PHE A 497 23.80 25.52 19.16
CA PHE A 497 24.76 26.46 19.74
C PHE A 497 26.18 26.25 19.19
N THR A 498 26.56 25.01 18.90
CA THR A 498 27.79 24.71 18.15
C THR A 498 27.80 25.37 16.76
N SER A 499 26.67 25.35 16.04
CA SER A 499 26.57 25.99 14.72
C SER A 499 26.47 27.52 14.78
N ASN A 500 26.03 28.05 15.92
CA ASN A 500 25.75 29.47 16.13
C ASN A 500 26.39 29.96 17.43
N PRO A 501 27.73 30.13 17.48
CA PRO A 501 28.46 30.37 18.73
C PRO A 501 28.08 31.69 19.43
N GLY A 502 27.58 32.68 18.70
CA GLY A 502 27.10 33.95 19.26
C GLY A 502 25.67 33.90 19.81
N LEU A 503 24.90 32.84 19.55
CA LEU A 503 23.47 32.78 19.87
C LEU A 503 23.22 32.86 21.38
N ALA A 504 23.98 32.11 22.19
CA ALA A 504 23.79 32.10 23.64
C ALA A 504 24.07 33.46 24.28
N ALA A 505 25.12 34.17 23.81
CA ALA A 505 25.44 35.50 24.29
C ALA A 505 24.32 36.50 23.91
N SER A 506 23.91 36.49 22.64
CA SER A 506 22.81 37.35 22.15
C SER A 506 21.51 37.16 22.95
N LEU A 507 21.12 35.91 23.23
CA LEU A 507 19.90 35.64 23.99
C LEU A 507 20.02 36.14 25.44
N ARG A 508 21.18 36.00 26.08
CA ARG A 508 21.39 36.54 27.44
C ARG A 508 21.47 38.05 27.48
N ASP A 509 22.05 38.68 26.47
CA ASP A 509 22.09 40.14 26.33
C ASP A 509 20.67 40.72 26.14
N GLU A 510 19.76 39.93 25.54
CA GLU A 510 18.31 40.21 25.48
C GLU A 510 17.57 39.87 26.79
N GLY A 511 18.26 39.45 27.86
CA GLY A 511 17.66 39.09 29.15
C GLY A 511 16.99 37.71 29.21
N ILE A 512 17.11 36.91 28.15
CA ILE A 512 16.44 35.59 28.05
C ILE A 512 17.21 34.58 28.90
N ALA A 513 16.55 34.08 29.95
CA ALA A 513 17.09 33.04 30.83
C ALA A 513 16.32 31.69 30.74
N ASN A 514 15.09 31.71 30.22
CA ASN A 514 14.22 30.54 30.14
C ASN A 514 14.08 30.08 28.69
N LEU A 515 14.25 28.78 28.44
CA LEU A 515 14.16 28.19 27.10
C LEU A 515 13.12 27.09 27.06
N VAL A 516 12.30 27.07 26.01
CA VAL A 516 11.30 26.02 25.76
C VAL A 516 11.62 25.33 24.45
N PHE A 517 11.76 24.00 24.48
CA PHE A 517 12.13 23.20 23.32
C PHE A 517 10.96 22.33 22.85
N VAL A 518 10.80 22.32 21.53
CA VAL A 518 9.93 21.43 20.74
C VAL A 518 10.64 21.11 19.42
N GLY A 519 10.23 20.04 18.73
CA GLY A 519 10.77 19.77 17.40
C GLY A 519 11.00 18.29 17.08
N LEU A 520 11.95 18.03 16.19
CA LEU A 520 12.11 16.72 15.56
C LEU A 520 13.52 16.14 15.74
N GLN A 521 13.54 14.81 15.75
CA GLN A 521 14.64 13.94 16.15
C GLN A 521 15.07 14.16 17.61
N THR A 522 14.24 13.66 18.52
CA THR A 522 14.42 13.69 19.98
C THR A 522 15.86 13.39 20.43
N ASP A 523 16.43 12.28 19.98
CA ASP A 523 17.78 11.79 20.31
C ASP A 523 18.93 12.50 19.57
N TYR A 524 18.61 13.30 18.56
CA TYR A 524 19.57 14.08 17.79
C TYR A 524 19.45 15.58 18.05
N CYS A 525 18.67 16.29 17.23
CA CYS A 525 18.67 17.75 17.20
C CYS A 525 18.09 18.37 18.48
N VAL A 526 17.02 17.78 19.02
CA VAL A 526 16.37 18.25 20.26
C VAL A 526 17.32 18.09 21.44
N ARG A 527 17.74 16.85 21.72
CA ARG A 527 18.72 16.54 22.78
C ARG A 527 20.02 17.32 22.64
N GLY A 528 20.59 17.36 21.43
CA GLY A 528 21.85 18.05 21.16
C GLY A 528 21.77 19.54 21.46
N SER A 529 20.68 20.20 21.06
CA SER A 529 20.51 21.65 21.30
C SER A 529 20.21 21.97 22.76
N ILE A 530 19.49 21.11 23.48
CA ILE A 530 19.24 21.30 24.92
C ILE A 530 20.56 21.18 25.71
N LEU A 531 21.35 20.14 25.46
CA LEU A 531 22.66 19.98 26.10
C LEU A 531 23.64 21.08 25.68
N GLY A 532 23.54 21.56 24.44
CA GLY A 532 24.30 22.71 23.94
C GLY A 532 23.95 24.01 24.65
N ALA A 533 22.65 24.24 24.94
CA ALA A 533 22.21 25.39 25.74
C ALA A 533 22.82 25.36 27.14
N ILE A 534 22.75 24.21 27.82
CA ILE A 534 23.34 24.01 29.15
C ILE A 534 24.85 24.29 29.10
N SER A 535 25.55 23.70 28.13
CA SER A 535 26.99 23.89 27.95
C SER A 535 27.37 25.34 27.62
N SER A 536 26.43 26.09 27.06
CA SER A 536 26.60 27.50 26.71
C SER A 536 26.24 28.45 27.85
N GLY A 537 25.86 27.94 29.02
CA GLY A 537 25.62 28.72 30.24
C GLY A 537 24.16 29.00 30.60
N PHE A 538 23.20 28.28 30.02
CA PHE A 538 21.81 28.30 30.51
C PHE A 538 21.63 27.31 31.66
N GLU A 539 20.95 27.72 32.72
CA GLU A 539 20.62 26.83 33.84
C GLU A 539 19.65 25.73 33.38
N ALA A 540 19.98 24.46 33.64
CA ALA A 540 19.17 23.33 33.19
C ALA A 540 17.72 23.41 33.73
N SER A 541 17.52 23.87 34.96
CA SER A 541 16.21 24.07 35.58
C SER A 541 15.35 25.13 34.89
N SER A 542 15.96 26.03 34.12
CA SER A 542 15.28 27.06 33.33
C SER A 542 14.98 26.60 31.91
N ILE A 543 15.30 25.36 31.57
CA ILE A 543 14.97 24.73 30.29
C ILE A 543 13.77 23.81 30.45
N VAL A 544 12.79 23.94 29.56
CA VAL A 544 11.62 23.06 29.47
C VAL A 544 11.64 22.31 28.14
N LEU A 545 11.52 20.99 28.18
CA LEU A 545 11.16 20.19 27.01
C LEU A 545 9.67 19.86 27.10
N LEU A 546 8.89 20.31 26.11
CA LEU A 546 7.45 20.05 26.11
C LEU A 546 7.16 18.64 25.63
N GLN A 547 6.68 17.80 26.53
CA GLN A 547 6.28 16.43 26.24
C GLN A 547 5.20 16.44 25.16
N ARG A 548 5.19 15.39 24.34
CA ARG A 548 4.23 15.21 23.25
C ARG A 548 4.30 16.30 22.15
N ALA A 549 5.29 17.20 22.22
CA ALA A 549 5.65 18.20 21.21
C ALA A 549 7.07 17.98 20.62
N HIS A 550 7.65 16.80 20.84
CA HIS A 550 8.81 16.30 20.09
C HIS A 550 8.66 14.83 19.69
N SER A 551 9.36 14.43 18.63
CA SER A 551 9.35 13.04 18.17
C SER A 551 10.64 12.63 17.43
N THR A 552 10.80 11.34 17.18
CA THR A 552 11.93 10.74 16.47
C THR A 552 11.49 9.46 15.73
N TYR A 553 12.43 8.76 15.12
CA TYR A 553 12.22 7.51 14.39
C TYR A 553 12.62 6.29 15.24
N ASP A 554 12.17 5.11 14.84
CA ASP A 554 12.67 3.86 15.43
C ASP A 554 14.16 3.69 15.08
N ASP A 555 14.97 3.22 16.04
CA ASP A 555 16.35 2.81 15.80
C ASP A 555 16.39 1.29 15.57
N ALA A 556 16.36 0.91 14.30
CA ALA A 556 16.43 -0.49 13.89
C ALA A 556 17.77 -1.16 14.23
N THR A 557 18.85 -0.39 14.38
CA THR A 557 20.18 -0.92 14.70
C THR A 557 20.27 -1.29 16.18
N ALA A 558 19.71 -0.45 17.05
CA ALA A 558 19.64 -0.68 18.49
C ALA A 558 18.39 -1.48 18.93
N GLY A 559 17.46 -1.75 18.02
CA GLY A 559 16.19 -2.43 18.32
C GLY A 559 15.26 -1.63 19.22
N LYS A 560 15.36 -0.29 19.22
CA LYS A 560 14.54 0.59 20.06
C LYS A 560 13.44 1.27 19.24
N SER A 561 12.20 1.21 19.74
CA SER A 561 11.10 2.01 19.19
C SER A 561 11.26 3.50 19.48
N TYR A 562 10.65 4.35 18.66
CA TYR A 562 10.66 5.80 18.83
C TYR A 562 10.07 6.24 20.18
N VAL A 563 9.11 5.48 20.72
CA VAL A 563 8.53 5.71 22.07
C VAL A 563 9.58 5.47 23.15
N GLN A 564 10.34 4.39 23.06
CA GLN A 564 11.43 4.10 24.01
C GLN A 564 12.54 5.14 23.91
N ILE A 565 12.91 5.55 22.70
CA ILE A 565 13.94 6.58 22.50
C ILE A 565 13.49 7.91 23.11
N LYS A 566 12.23 8.31 22.91
CA LYS A 566 11.67 9.52 23.54
C LYS A 566 11.74 9.44 25.06
N ALA A 567 11.28 8.33 25.65
CA ALA A 567 11.30 8.13 27.09
C ALA A 567 12.74 8.13 27.66
N ASP A 568 13.70 7.50 26.98
CA ASP A 568 15.10 7.45 27.38
C ASP A 568 15.73 8.86 27.39
N VAL A 569 15.47 9.65 26.35
CA VAL A 569 15.98 11.02 26.26
C VAL A 569 15.30 11.95 27.25
N GLU A 570 13.97 11.86 27.40
CA GLU A 570 13.22 12.61 28.41
C GLU A 570 13.79 12.33 29.82
N LYS A 571 14.03 11.06 30.14
CA LYS A 571 14.67 10.65 31.40
C LYS A 571 16.08 11.24 31.53
N GLN A 572 16.91 11.09 30.50
CA GLN A 572 18.28 11.62 30.53
C GLN A 572 18.32 13.15 30.75
N LEU A 573 17.39 13.89 30.13
CA LEU A 573 17.31 15.34 30.27
C LEU A 573 16.81 15.74 31.66
N MET A 574 15.85 15.01 32.23
CA MET A 574 15.45 15.20 33.64
C MET A 574 16.60 14.96 34.61
N ASP A 575 17.39 13.91 34.38
CA ASP A 575 18.53 13.56 35.24
C ASP A 575 19.60 14.67 35.29
N VAL A 576 19.67 15.55 34.28
CA VAL A 576 20.56 16.72 34.24
C VAL A 576 19.84 18.03 34.62
N GLY A 577 18.60 17.96 35.10
CA GLY A 577 17.86 19.10 35.65
C GLY A 577 16.89 19.81 34.69
N VAL A 578 16.71 19.31 33.46
CA VAL A 578 15.73 19.87 32.51
C VAL A 578 14.31 19.53 32.97
N ARG A 579 13.40 20.50 32.90
CA ARG A 579 11.99 20.28 33.24
C ARG A 579 11.24 19.67 32.07
N LEU A 580 10.41 18.66 32.35
CA LEU A 580 9.40 18.17 31.40
C LEU A 580 8.04 18.76 31.76
N GLN A 581 7.28 19.15 30.74
CA GLN A 581 5.91 19.64 30.92
C GLN A 581 5.04 19.20 29.75
N ASP A 582 3.81 18.77 30.00
CA ASP A 582 2.88 18.45 28.90
C ASP A 582 2.54 19.72 28.12
N TRP A 583 2.62 19.68 26.78
CA TRP A 583 2.38 20.87 25.97
C TRP A 583 0.97 21.43 26.12
N LYS A 584 -0.03 20.60 26.44
CA LYS A 584 -1.41 21.09 26.63
C LYS A 584 -1.51 21.87 27.92
N GLU A 585 -0.88 21.40 28.99
CA GLU A 585 -0.83 22.11 30.27
C GLU A 585 0.00 23.40 30.17
N PHE A 586 0.99 23.44 29.27
CA PHE A 586 1.80 24.64 29.03
C PHE A 586 1.04 25.76 28.31
N ILE A 587 0.05 25.44 27.47
CA ILE A 587 -0.72 26.43 26.70
C ILE A 587 -2.06 26.83 27.36
N LEU A 588 -2.38 26.23 28.52
CA LEU A 588 -3.50 26.60 29.38
C LEU A 588 -3.03 27.64 30.39
#